data_AF-A0A916HEM9-F1
#
_entry.id   AF-A0A916HEM9-F1
#
_cell.length_a   1.000
_cell.length_b   1.000
_cell.length_c   1.000
_cell.angle_alpha   90.00
_cell.angle_beta   90.00
_cell.angle_gamma   90.00
#
_symmetry.space_group_name_H-M   'P 1'
#
loop_
_entity.id
_entity.type
_entity.pdbx_description
1 polymer ?
#
loop_
_entity_poly.entity_id
_entity_poly.type
_entity_poly.pdbx_seq_one_letter_code
_entity_poly.pdbx_strand_id
1 'polypeptide(L)'
;METLSKFTAPGAGLALTLAVGFWLSQLGKPYNGILFNVHKLIALGTVIFAILQISKTMNIAVSPLLIVVSIAAGLCVVALFASGALLSIGKLDYALTLVIHRIALAALLVMVVLASYLLGRNI
;
A
#
# COMPACT_ATOMS: atom_id res chain seq x y z
N MET A 1 20.85 2.50 -9.51
CA MET A 1 19.67 3.04 -10.22
C MET A 1 18.79 1.95 -10.83
N GLU A 2 19.35 0.89 -11.44
CA GLU A 2 18.54 -0.21 -12.04
C GLU A 2 17.58 -0.91 -11.08
N THR A 3 17.93 -1.09 -9.80
CA THR A 3 17.02 -1.76 -8.87
C THR A 3 15.81 -0.88 -8.54
N LEU A 4 16.00 0.44 -8.40
CA LEU A 4 14.92 1.38 -8.12
C LEU A 4 13.97 1.53 -9.32
N SER A 5 14.48 1.49 -10.54
CA SER A 5 13.64 1.58 -11.74
C SER A 5 12.66 0.40 -11.85
N LYS A 6 13.01 -0.76 -11.31
CA LYS A 6 12.11 -1.92 -11.22
C LYS A 6 10.90 -1.65 -10.31
N PHE A 7 10.99 -0.70 -9.39
CA PHE A 7 9.90 -0.30 -8.48
C PHE A 7 9.07 0.89 -8.99
N THR A 8 9.37 1.42 -10.19
CA THR A 8 8.61 2.54 -10.78
C THR A 8 7.14 2.17 -10.99
N ALA A 9 6.86 0.97 -11.52
CA ALA A 9 5.50 0.51 -11.77
C ALA A 9 4.70 0.26 -10.48
N PRO A 10 5.22 -0.44 -9.44
CA PRO A 10 4.59 -0.48 -8.12
C PRO A 10 4.35 0.91 -7.52
N GLY A 11 5.31 1.83 -7.67
CA GLY A 11 5.16 3.22 -7.21
C GLY A 11 4.03 3.97 -7.91
N ALA A 12 3.93 3.83 -9.23
CA ALA A 12 2.84 4.39 -10.02
C ALA A 12 1.47 3.76 -9.65
N GLY A 13 1.44 2.44 -9.44
CA GLY A 13 0.24 1.75 -8.96
C GLY A 13 -0.23 2.27 -7.60
N LEU A 14 0.69 2.49 -6.66
CA LEU A 14 0.39 3.07 -5.35
C LEU A 14 -0.17 4.49 -5.47
N ALA A 15 0.45 5.33 -6.31
CA ALA A 15 -0.05 6.68 -6.58
C ALA A 15 -1.47 6.67 -7.19
N LEU A 16 -1.74 5.72 -8.10
CA LEU A 16 -3.06 5.54 -8.67
C LEU A 16 -4.08 5.06 -7.62
N THR A 17 -3.72 4.11 -6.77
CA THR A 17 -4.54 3.67 -5.63
C THR A 17 -4.92 4.85 -4.73
N LEU A 18 -3.94 5.71 -4.41
CA LEU A 18 -4.15 6.92 -3.62
C LEU A 18 -5.13 7.89 -4.29
N ALA A 19 -4.93 8.18 -5.58
CA ALA A 19 -5.80 9.09 -6.32
C ALA A 19 -7.25 8.60 -6.36
N VAL A 20 -7.47 7.32 -6.65
CA VAL A 20 -8.82 6.73 -6.67
C VAL A 20 -9.41 6.69 -5.25
N GLY A 21 -8.60 6.36 -4.23
CA GLY A 21 -9.05 6.35 -2.83
C GLY A 21 -9.44 7.73 -2.32
N PHE A 22 -8.69 8.76 -2.69
CA PHE A 22 -9.03 10.15 -2.39
C PHE A 22 -10.33 10.56 -3.08
N TRP A 23 -10.50 10.26 -4.37
CA TRP A 23 -11.74 10.53 -5.08
C TRP A 23 -12.94 9.83 -4.41
N LEU A 24 -12.79 8.55 -4.06
CA LEU A 24 -13.80 7.79 -3.34
C LEU A 24 -14.17 8.45 -2.00
N SER A 25 -13.18 9.00 -1.29
CA SER A 25 -13.42 9.68 0.00
C SER A 25 -14.24 10.97 -0.14
N GLN A 26 -14.14 11.67 -1.28
CA GLN A 26 -14.92 12.88 -1.55
C GLN A 26 -16.38 12.60 -1.88
N LEU A 27 -16.68 11.44 -2.48
CA LEU A 27 -18.06 11.03 -2.78
C LEU A 27 -18.85 10.62 -1.53
N GLY A 28 -18.16 10.30 -0.43
CA GLY A 28 -18.79 9.91 0.82
C GLY A 28 -19.58 8.59 0.72
N LYS A 29 -20.41 8.32 1.73
CA LYS A 29 -21.33 7.18 1.73
C LYS A 29 -22.69 7.60 1.16
N PRO A 30 -23.39 6.70 0.41
CA PRO A 30 -22.97 5.35 0.03
C PRO A 30 -21.86 5.38 -1.02
N TYR A 31 -20.85 4.51 -0.88
CA TYR A 31 -19.74 4.46 -1.82
C TYR A 31 -20.20 4.05 -3.21
N ASN A 32 -19.66 4.70 -4.25
CA ASN A 32 -19.82 4.24 -5.62
C ASN A 32 -19.16 2.86 -5.76
N GLY A 33 -19.97 1.82 -6.00
CA GLY A 33 -19.51 0.44 -6.02
C GLY A 33 -18.46 0.15 -7.09
N ILE A 34 -18.54 0.80 -8.26
CA ILE A 34 -17.55 0.66 -9.32
C ILE A 34 -16.22 1.25 -8.86
N LEU A 35 -16.23 2.49 -8.38
CA LEU A 35 -15.02 3.18 -7.92
C LEU A 35 -14.36 2.45 -6.74
N PHE A 36 -15.17 1.92 -5.81
CA PHE A 36 -14.71 1.12 -4.68
C PHE A 36 -13.99 -0.16 -5.15
N ASN A 37 -14.59 -0.90 -6.09
CA ASN A 37 -13.99 -2.11 -6.64
C ASN A 37 -12.70 -1.81 -7.43
N VAL A 38 -12.71 -0.75 -8.24
CA VAL A 38 -11.53 -0.29 -8.97
C VAL A 38 -10.38 0.06 -8.01
N HIS A 39 -10.65 0.82 -6.95
CA HIS A 39 -9.64 1.14 -5.92
C HIS A 39 -9.02 -0.13 -5.33
N LYS A 40 -9.85 -1.11 -4.94
CA LYS A 40 -9.41 -2.37 -4.35
C LYS A 40 -8.59 -3.23 -5.32
N LEU A 41 -9.00 -3.32 -6.58
CA LEU A 41 -8.29 -4.11 -7.59
C LEU A 41 -6.95 -3.48 -7.96
N ILE A 42 -6.87 -2.15 -8.09
CA ILE A 42 -5.60 -1.45 -8.32
C ILE A 42 -4.67 -1.65 -7.11
N ALA A 43 -5.19 -1.51 -5.88
CA ALA A 43 -4.41 -1.75 -4.66
C ALA A 43 -3.85 -3.18 -4.62
N LEU A 44 -4.69 -4.18 -4.92
CA LEU A 44 -4.29 -5.59 -4.91
C LEU A 44 -3.25 -5.89 -6.00
N GLY A 45 -3.48 -5.41 -7.23
CA GLY A 45 -2.53 -5.56 -8.33
C GLY A 45 -1.18 -4.91 -8.01
N THR A 46 -1.20 -3.71 -7.41
CA THR A 46 0.01 -3.00 -6.96
C THR A 46 0.80 -3.82 -5.94
N VAL A 47 0.12 -4.36 -4.92
CA VAL A 47 0.76 -5.16 -3.87
C VAL A 47 1.34 -6.46 -4.44
N ILE A 48 0.59 -7.18 -5.27
CA ILE A 48 1.08 -8.40 -5.92
C ILE A 48 2.33 -8.08 -6.75
N PHE A 49 2.28 -7.03 -7.56
CA PHE A 49 3.41 -6.66 -8.41
C PHE A 49 4.64 -6.22 -7.59
N ALA A 50 4.43 -5.47 -6.50
CA ALA A 50 5.50 -5.11 -5.56
C ALA A 50 6.15 -6.36 -4.95
N ILE A 51 5.36 -7.34 -4.49
CA ILE A 51 5.87 -8.60 -3.92
C ILE A 51 6.69 -9.37 -4.97
N LEU A 52 6.18 -9.52 -6.19
CA LEU A 52 6.92 -10.18 -7.27
C LEU A 52 8.27 -9.49 -7.54
N GLN A 53 8.30 -8.16 -7.49
CA GLN A 53 9.52 -7.41 -7.71
C GLN A 53 10.52 -7.56 -6.56
N ILE A 54 10.04 -7.57 -5.31
CA ILE A 54 10.85 -7.85 -4.13
C ILE A 54 11.44 -9.26 -4.23
N SER A 55 10.64 -10.29 -4.49
CA SER A 55 11.08 -11.68 -4.59
C SER A 55 12.19 -11.88 -5.64
N LYS A 56 12.10 -11.19 -6.79
CA LYS A 56 13.16 -11.21 -7.81
C LYS A 56 14.45 -10.51 -7.38
N THR A 57 14.38 -9.63 -6.40
CA THR A 57 15.48 -8.79 -5.91
C THR A 57 16.14 -9.39 -4.65
N MET A 58 15.54 -10.40 -4.02
CA MET A 58 16.02 -11.02 -2.76
C MET A 58 17.33 -11.84 -2.88
N ASN A 59 17.97 -11.88 -4.05
CA ASN A 59 19.32 -12.46 -4.21
C ASN A 59 20.45 -11.50 -3.80
N ILE A 60 20.12 -10.28 -3.36
CA ILE A 60 21.08 -9.27 -2.90
C ILE A 60 21.20 -9.39 -1.38
N ALA A 61 22.41 -9.22 -0.83
CA ALA A 61 22.60 -9.11 0.62
C ALA A 61 21.79 -7.90 1.15
N VAL A 62 20.69 -8.18 1.84
CA VAL A 62 19.79 -7.15 2.37
C VAL A 62 20.10 -6.85 3.83
N SER A 63 20.12 -5.56 4.19
CA SER A 63 20.30 -5.15 5.58
C SER A 63 19.14 -5.62 6.47
N PRO A 64 19.38 -6.00 7.74
CA PRO A 64 18.31 -6.39 8.67
C PRO A 64 17.23 -5.30 8.83
N LEU A 65 17.63 -4.03 8.78
CA LEU A 65 16.70 -2.90 8.85
C LEU A 65 15.73 -2.89 7.66
N LEU A 66 16.19 -3.17 6.44
CA LEU A 66 15.32 -3.26 5.26
C LEU A 66 14.29 -4.39 5.41
N ILE A 67 14.67 -5.52 6.00
CA ILE A 67 13.75 -6.64 6.29
C ILE A 67 12.65 -6.17 7.25
N VAL A 68 13.02 -5.55 8.38
CA VAL A 68 12.08 -5.06 9.39
C VAL A 68 11.09 -4.05 8.79
N VAL A 69 11.59 -3.07 8.02
CA VAL A 69 10.75 -2.07 7.36
C VAL A 69 9.81 -2.72 6.34
N SER A 70 10.28 -3.73 5.60
CA SER A 70 9.44 -4.47 4.64
C SER A 70 8.34 -5.28 5.32
N ILE A 71 8.63 -5.92 6.46
CA ILE A 71 7.63 -6.62 7.27
C ILE A 71 6.58 -5.62 7.81
N ALA A 72 7.02 -4.48 8.34
CA ALA A 72 6.13 -3.44 8.83
C ALA A 72 5.23 -2.89 7.71
N ALA A 73 5.78 -2.67 6.50
CA ALA A 73 4.99 -2.29 5.32
C ALA A 73 3.95 -3.37 4.97
N GLY A 74 4.32 -4.65 5.00
CA GLY A 74 3.40 -5.77 4.80
C GLY A 74 2.24 -5.78 5.80
N LEU A 75 2.51 -5.53 7.08
CA LEU A 75 1.47 -5.41 8.11
C LEU A 75 0.54 -4.21 7.85
N CYS A 76 1.07 -3.08 7.40
CA CYS A 76 0.26 -1.93 7.00
C CYS A 76 -0.67 -2.26 5.82
N VAL A 77 -0.18 -3.00 4.83
CA VAL A 77 -0.99 -3.49 3.70
C VAL A 77 -2.13 -4.38 4.20
N VAL A 78 -1.86 -5.33 5.09
CA VAL A 78 -2.91 -6.17 5.70
C VAL A 78 -3.95 -5.32 6.43
N ALA A 79 -3.51 -4.35 7.23
CA ALA A 79 -4.39 -3.43 7.94
C ALA A 79 -5.26 -2.60 6.98
N LEU A 80 -4.71 -2.16 5.84
CA LEU A 80 -5.46 -1.43 4.80
C LEU A 80 -6.53 -2.29 4.14
N PHE A 81 -6.24 -3.53 3.78
CA PHE A 81 -7.24 -4.44 3.22
C PHE A 81 -8.33 -4.81 4.22
N ALA A 82 -7.95 -5.10 5.46
CA ALA A 82 -8.89 -5.42 6.52
C ALA A 82 -9.82 -4.24 6.82
N SER A 83 -9.27 -3.05 7.08
CA SER A 83 -10.06 -1.84 7.33
C SER A 83 -10.91 -1.43 6.12
N GLY A 84 -10.40 -1.57 4.89
CA GLY A 84 -11.17 -1.31 3.67
C GLY A 84 -12.36 -2.26 3.50
N ALA A 85 -12.20 -3.55 3.83
CA ALA A 85 -13.31 -4.50 3.85
C ALA A 85 -14.34 -4.15 4.93
N LEU A 86 -13.90 -3.78 6.13
CA LEU A 86 -14.78 -3.38 7.23
C LEU A 86 -15.58 -2.11 6.91
N LEU A 87 -14.97 -1.13 6.22
CA LEU A 87 -15.66 0.09 5.74
C LEU A 87 -16.82 -0.22 4.78
N SER A 88 -16.67 -1.27 3.97
CA SER A 88 -17.68 -1.75 3.02
C SER A 88 -18.82 -2.52 3.71
N ILE A 89 -18.48 -3.36 4.68
CA ILE A 89 -19.44 -4.23 5.39
C ILE A 89 -20.33 -3.43 6.36
N GLY A 90 -19.84 -2.31 6.90
CA GLY A 90 -20.64 -1.41 7.75
C GLY A 90 -21.00 -1.95 9.14
N LYS A 91 -20.32 -3.00 9.60
CA LYS A 91 -20.55 -3.64 10.92
C LYS A 91 -19.82 -3.00 12.10
N LEU A 92 -18.94 -2.03 11.83
CA LEU A 92 -18.15 -1.31 12.84
C LEU A 92 -18.38 0.20 12.72
N ASP A 93 -17.98 0.92 13.76
CA ASP A 93 -17.96 2.39 13.75
C ASP A 93 -17.18 2.89 12.52
N TYR A 94 -17.89 3.65 11.69
CA TYR A 94 -17.37 4.12 10.41
C TYR A 94 -16.21 5.09 10.60
N ALA A 95 -16.33 6.03 11.54
CA ALA A 95 -15.33 7.06 11.77
C ALA A 95 -14.03 6.44 12.28
N LEU A 96 -14.14 5.54 13.25
CA LEU A 96 -13.00 4.79 13.78
C LEU A 96 -12.32 3.96 12.70
N THR A 97 -13.09 3.18 11.92
CA THR A 97 -12.53 2.34 10.86
C THR A 97 -11.84 3.17 9.77
N LEU A 98 -12.40 4.35 9.44
CA LEU A 98 -11.81 5.27 8.47
C LEU A 98 -10.51 5.89 8.99
N VAL A 99 -10.46 6.25 10.27
CA VAL A 99 -9.22 6.73 10.91
C VAL A 99 -8.14 5.66 10.88
N ILE A 100 -8.48 4.41 11.23
CA ILE A 100 -7.54 3.27 11.15
C ILE A 100 -7.01 3.11 9.72
N HIS A 101 -7.88 3.15 8.71
CA HIS A 101 -7.49 3.03 7.31
C HIS A 101 -6.51 4.14 6.88
N ARG A 102 -6.77 5.39 7.30
CA ARG A 102 -5.92 6.54 7.00
C ARG A 102 -4.57 6.48 7.71
N ILE A 103 -4.53 6.05 8.97
CA ILE A 103 -3.29 5.88 9.73
C ILE A 103 -2.45 4.76 9.11
N ALA A 104 -3.05 3.62 8.77
CA ALA A 104 -2.37 2.53 8.10
C ALA A 104 -1.78 2.97 6.75
N LEU A 105 -2.49 3.85 6.02
CA LEU A 105 -2.00 4.43 4.77
C LEU A 105 -0.78 5.32 5.00
N ALA A 106 -0.86 6.26 5.95
CA ALA A 106 0.26 7.15 6.27
C ALA A 106 1.50 6.35 6.71
N ALA A 107 1.30 5.34 7.56
CA ALA A 107 2.37 4.44 7.98
C ALA A 107 2.98 3.68 6.80
N LEU A 108 2.16 3.13 5.88
CA LEU A 108 2.64 2.46 4.68
C LEU A 108 3.51 3.38 3.82
N LEU A 109 3.09 4.62 3.59
CA LEU A 109 3.87 5.58 2.78
C LEU A 109 5.24 5.87 3.40
N VAL A 110 5.30 6.05 4.72
CA VAL A 110 6.57 6.22 5.44
C VAL A 110 7.46 4.99 5.25
N MET A 111 6.91 3.78 5.41
CA MET A 111 7.68 2.54 5.24
C MET A 111 8.16 2.33 3.81
N VAL A 112 7.36 2.68 2.79
CA VAL A 112 7.74 2.58 1.37
C VAL A 112 8.87 3.55 1.02
N VAL A 113 8.78 4.80 1.50
CA VAL A 113 9.85 5.80 1.30
C VAL A 113 11.14 5.33 1.99
N LEU A 114 11.04 4.87 3.23
CA LEU A 114 12.19 4.37 3.99
C LEU A 114 12.81 3.12 3.33
N ALA A 115 11.99 2.15 2.91
CA ALA A 115 12.46 0.96 2.21
C ALA A 115 13.18 1.32 0.90
N SER A 116 12.63 2.27 0.14
CA SER A 116 13.23 2.73 -1.12
C SER A 116 14.56 3.45 -0.89
N TYR A 117 14.66 4.28 0.15
CA TYR A 117 15.91 4.93 0.57
C TYR A 117 16.97 3.90 1.00
N LEU A 118 16.59 2.94 1.85
CA LEU A 118 17.50 1.88 2.32
C LEU A 118 17.94 0.95 1.19
N LEU A 119 17.05 0.64 0.25
CA LEU A 119 17.40 -0.14 -0.93
C LEU A 119 18.37 0.63 -1.82
N GLY A 120 18.15 1.93 -2.06
CA GLY A 120 19.03 2.78 -2.84
C GLY A 120 20.43 2.98 -2.24
N ARG A 121 20.57 2.84 -0.91
CA ARG A 121 21.87 2.92 -0.20
C ARG A 121 22.67 1.62 -0.21
N ASN A 122 21.99 0.47 -0.29
CA ASN A 122 22.63 -0.85 -0.22
C ASN A 122 23.07 -1.39 -1.60
N ILE A 123 22.96 -0.58 -2.67
CA ILE A 123 23.39 -0.89 -4.04
C ILE A 123 24.54 0.06 -4.39
#